data_AF-A0A8T4CH63-F1
#
_entry.id   AF-A0A8T4CH63-F1
#
_cell.length_a   1.000
_cell.length_b   1.000
_cell.length_c   1.000
_cell.angle_alpha   90.00
_cell.angle_beta   90.00
_cell.angle_gamma   90.00
#
_symmetry.space_group_name_H-M   'P 1'
#
loop_
_entity.id
_entity.type
_entity.pdbx_description
1 polymer ?
#
loop_
_entity_poly.entity_id
_entity_poly.type
_entity_poly.pdbx_seq_one_letter_code
_entity_poly.pdbx_strand_id
1 'polypeptide(L)'
;MMVYFKTRDVATIAIGAALWGVLNSIFSPIFFRMFGLPFLCDLIGFTVLTVAVWWIRKLGAITAIGLIATVINFTFNPTGTHFLGFTAASIMFDVMSRFAGYDNFFKKPIHTMIMAIAISTLSAAVAGLIIGVFFMAGPALVLWGGVLGWAGMHAIGGVIGGSIGGLTVNMLIYRKVSTTTTA
;
A
#
# COMPACT_ATOMS: atom_id res chain seq x y z
N MET A 1 6.62 -30.29 -8.61
CA MET A 1 5.85 -29.10 -8.19
C MET A 1 6.83 -27.95 -7.99
N MET A 2 6.82 -26.92 -8.84
CA MET A 2 7.65 -25.72 -8.59
C MET A 2 6.92 -24.83 -7.58
N VAL A 3 7.53 -24.58 -6.43
CA VAL A 3 6.96 -23.71 -5.41
C VAL A 3 7.01 -22.27 -5.92
N TYR A 4 5.84 -21.65 -6.14
CA TYR A 4 5.75 -20.29 -6.70
C TYR A 4 6.35 -19.24 -5.77
N PHE A 5 6.02 -19.27 -4.47
CA PHE A 5 6.61 -18.41 -3.45
C PHE A 5 7.70 -19.13 -2.67
N LYS A 6 8.91 -18.57 -2.64
CA LYS A 6 10.02 -19.09 -1.83
C LYS A 6 9.80 -18.72 -0.36
N THR A 7 10.46 -19.40 0.58
CA THR A 7 10.39 -19.09 2.02
C THR A 7 10.64 -17.61 2.32
N ARG A 8 11.59 -17.00 1.61
CA ARG A 8 11.88 -15.56 1.70
C ARG A 8 10.68 -14.70 1.29
N ASP A 9 9.97 -15.08 0.24
CA ASP A 9 8.81 -14.32 -0.24
C ASP A 9 7.68 -14.39 0.79
N VAL A 10 7.44 -15.58 1.36
CA VAL A 10 6.45 -15.77 2.44
C VAL A 10 6.82 -14.97 3.68
N ALA A 11 8.10 -14.93 4.06
CA ALA A 11 8.57 -14.11 5.17
C ALA A 11 8.35 -12.62 4.91
N THR A 12 8.66 -12.12 3.71
CA THR A 12 8.40 -10.72 3.34
C THR A 12 6.90 -10.41 3.32
N ILE A 13 6.05 -11.34 2.86
CA ILE A 13 4.59 -11.18 2.92
C ILE A 13 4.13 -11.06 4.38
N ALA A 14 4.59 -11.94 5.26
CA ALA A 14 4.21 -11.92 6.67
C ALA A 14 4.67 -10.63 7.37
N ILE A 15 5.93 -10.22 7.17
CA ILE A 15 6.47 -8.99 7.75
C ILE A 15 5.75 -7.76 7.20
N GLY A 16 5.53 -7.69 5.89
CA GLY A 16 4.81 -6.59 5.25
C GLY A 16 3.37 -6.49 5.76
N ALA A 17 2.68 -7.63 5.89
CA ALA A 17 1.31 -7.66 6.37
C ALA A 17 1.21 -7.25 7.84
N ALA A 18 2.15 -7.71 8.68
CA ALA A 18 2.23 -7.29 10.08
C ALA A 18 2.53 -5.79 10.19
N LEU A 19 3.51 -5.30 9.44
CA LEU A 19 3.90 -3.89 9.47
C LEU A 19 2.75 -2.99 9.01
N TRP A 20 2.08 -3.34 7.92
CA TRP A 20 0.93 -2.57 7.45
C TRP A 20 -0.27 -2.71 8.38
N GLY A 21 -0.70 -3.95 8.65
CA GLY A 21 -1.90 -4.26 9.41
C GLY A 21 -1.84 -3.75 10.85
N VAL A 22 -0.75 -4.01 11.58
CA VAL A 22 -0.61 -3.59 12.98
C VAL A 22 -0.50 -2.07 13.08
N LEU A 23 0.38 -1.44 12.29
CA LEU A 23 0.55 0.01 12.36
C LEU A 23 -0.74 0.74 11.98
N ASN A 24 -1.45 0.29 10.93
CA ASN A 24 -2.72 0.93 10.56
C ASN A 24 -3.84 0.67 11.56
N SER A 25 -3.83 -0.46 12.27
CA SER A 25 -4.84 -0.72 13.30
C SER A 25 -4.69 0.16 14.53
N ILE A 26 -3.46 0.57 14.84
CA ILE A 26 -3.15 1.38 16.02
C ILE A 26 -3.14 2.87 15.68
N PHE A 27 -2.34 3.29 14.69
CA PHE A 27 -2.03 4.69 14.47
C PHE A 27 -3.04 5.42 13.59
N SER A 28 -3.57 4.76 12.55
CA SER A 28 -4.48 5.43 11.61
C SER A 28 -5.78 5.92 12.26
N PRO A 29 -6.46 5.16 13.16
CA PRO A 29 -7.64 5.66 13.87
C PRO A 29 -7.34 6.87 14.75
N ILE A 30 -6.19 6.87 15.44
CA ILE A 30 -5.77 7.98 16.30
C ILE A 30 -5.55 9.23 15.44
N PHE A 31 -4.80 9.09 14.35
CA PHE A 31 -4.51 10.17 13.44
C PHE A 31 -5.77 10.74 12.79
N PHE A 32 -6.67 9.87 12.33
CA PHE A 32 -7.92 10.27 11.72
C PHE A 32 -8.83 11.02 12.71
N ARG A 33 -8.92 10.56 13.96
CA ARG A 33 -9.70 11.26 15.00
C ARG A 33 -9.13 12.65 15.34
N MET A 34 -7.82 12.81 15.25
CA MET A 34 -7.14 14.06 15.59
C MET A 34 -7.24 15.10 14.47
N PHE A 35 -7.06 14.67 13.22
CA PHE A 35 -6.93 15.60 12.09
C PHE A 35 -8.05 15.49 11.05
N GLY A 36 -8.87 14.44 11.08
CA GLY A 36 -9.89 14.18 10.05
C GLY A 36 -9.32 13.80 8.69
N LEU A 37 -8.06 13.32 8.65
CA LEU A 37 -7.26 13.14 7.43
C LEU A 37 -6.86 11.67 7.23
N PRO A 38 -7.07 11.09 6.03
CA PRO A 38 -6.77 9.67 5.78
C PRO A 38 -5.31 9.37 5.38
N PHE A 39 -4.46 10.36 5.15
CA PHE A 39 -3.16 10.11 4.50
C PHE A 39 -2.19 9.20 5.26
N LEU A 40 -2.33 9.04 6.59
CA LEU A 40 -1.40 8.19 7.35
C LEU A 40 -1.56 6.70 7.01
N CYS A 41 -2.80 6.20 6.82
CA CYS A 41 -3.00 4.80 6.45
C CYS A 41 -2.49 4.50 5.03
N ASP A 42 -2.64 5.45 4.11
CA ASP A 42 -2.07 5.35 2.76
C ASP A 42 -0.53 5.37 2.80
N LEU A 43 0.05 6.29 3.58
CA LEU A 43 1.50 6.42 3.71
C LEU A 43 2.14 5.11 4.15
N ILE A 44 1.64 4.53 5.26
CA ILE A 44 2.16 3.27 5.81
C ILE A 44 1.97 2.15 4.78
N GLY A 45 0.75 2.00 4.24
CA GLY A 45 0.44 0.95 3.29
C GLY A 45 1.34 0.99 2.06
N PHE A 46 1.33 2.10 1.32
CA PHE A 46 2.05 2.18 0.06
C PHE A 46 3.57 2.21 0.21
N THR A 47 4.10 2.68 1.35
CA THR A 47 5.53 2.51 1.66
C THR A 47 5.87 1.02 1.76
N VAL A 48 5.07 0.25 2.52
CA VAL A 48 5.28 -1.20 2.69
C VAL A 48 5.10 -1.94 1.37
N LEU A 49 4.04 -1.65 0.62
CA LEU A 49 3.77 -2.32 -0.66
C LEU A 49 4.87 -2.05 -1.69
N THR A 50 5.40 -0.82 -1.74
CA THR A 50 6.51 -0.47 -2.64
C THR A 50 7.78 -1.27 -2.32
N VAL A 51 8.14 -1.37 -1.03
CA VAL A 51 9.29 -2.18 -0.59
C VAL A 51 9.06 -3.66 -0.87
N ALA A 52 7.85 -4.17 -0.64
CA ALA A 52 7.49 -5.56 -0.90
C ALA A 52 7.54 -5.92 -2.39
N VAL A 53 7.05 -5.05 -3.28
CA VAL A 53 7.15 -5.27 -4.74
C VAL A 53 8.60 -5.33 -5.18
N TRP A 54 9.43 -4.42 -4.67
CA TRP A 54 10.86 -4.41 -4.98
C TRP A 54 11.56 -5.72 -4.59
N TRP A 55 11.20 -6.27 -3.43
CA TRP A 55 11.81 -7.48 -2.88
C TRP A 55 11.32 -8.77 -3.52
N ILE A 56 10.01 -8.90 -3.74
CA ILE A 56 9.37 -10.16 -4.14
C ILE A 56 9.23 -10.27 -5.67
N ARG A 57 8.81 -9.19 -6.35
CA ARG A 57 8.61 -9.12 -7.82
C ARG A 57 7.77 -10.27 -8.40
N LYS A 58 6.67 -10.62 -7.73
CA LYS A 58 5.72 -11.66 -8.18
C LYS A 58 4.29 -11.20 -7.97
N LEU A 59 3.42 -11.58 -8.92
CA LEU A 59 2.00 -11.26 -8.87
C LEU A 59 1.35 -12.04 -7.73
N GLY A 60 0.45 -11.39 -7.01
CA GLY A 60 -0.29 -11.96 -5.88
C GLY A 60 0.39 -11.74 -4.53
N ALA A 61 1.67 -11.34 -4.51
CA ALA A 61 2.38 -11.10 -3.25
C ALA A 61 1.80 -9.90 -2.49
N ILE A 62 1.52 -8.81 -3.20
CA ILE A 62 1.01 -7.57 -2.62
C ILE A 62 -0.45 -7.72 -2.24
N THR A 63 -1.21 -8.42 -3.07
CA THR A 63 -2.58 -8.83 -2.76
C THR A 63 -2.62 -9.66 -1.46
N ALA A 64 -1.72 -10.63 -1.30
CA ALA A 64 -1.63 -11.43 -0.08
C ALA A 64 -1.30 -10.58 1.15
N ILE A 65 -0.37 -9.63 1.03
CA ILE A 65 -0.07 -8.66 2.10
C ILE A 65 -1.34 -7.90 2.49
N GLY A 66 -2.09 -7.37 1.52
CA GLY A 66 -3.32 -6.62 1.79
C GLY A 66 -4.42 -7.46 2.42
N LEU A 67 -4.62 -8.69 1.96
CA LEU A 67 -5.59 -9.62 2.55
C LEU A 67 -5.25 -9.93 4.02
N ILE A 68 -3.99 -10.26 4.32
CA ILE A 68 -3.56 -10.55 5.69
C ILE A 68 -3.65 -9.28 6.56
N ALA A 69 -3.24 -8.12 6.04
CA ALA A 69 -3.37 -6.85 6.75
C ALA A 69 -4.85 -6.53 7.08
N THR A 70 -5.78 -6.91 6.20
CA THR A 70 -7.23 -6.77 6.41
C THR A 70 -7.71 -7.67 7.55
N VAL A 71 -7.28 -8.93 7.56
CA VAL A 71 -7.61 -9.88 8.65
C VAL A 71 -7.06 -9.37 9.99
N ILE A 72 -5.82 -8.87 10.00
CA ILE A 72 -5.23 -8.24 11.19
C ILE A 72 -6.08 -7.06 11.64
N ASN A 73 -6.45 -6.17 10.72
CA ASN A 73 -7.24 -4.99 11.05
C ASN A 73 -8.61 -5.35 11.65
N PHE A 74 -9.31 -6.34 11.10
CA PHE A 74 -10.57 -6.82 11.67
C PHE A 74 -10.39 -7.52 13.02
N THR A 75 -9.23 -8.12 13.27
CA THR A 75 -8.94 -8.72 14.58
C THR A 75 -8.79 -7.64 15.67
N PHE A 76 -8.14 -6.52 15.35
CA PHE A 76 -7.96 -5.40 16.29
C PHE A 76 -9.18 -4.46 16.35
N ASN A 77 -9.87 -4.29 15.24
CA ASN A 77 -11.01 -3.39 15.10
C ASN A 77 -12.06 -4.00 14.14
N PRO A 78 -12.96 -4.86 14.64
CA PRO A 78 -13.96 -5.55 13.82
C PRO A 78 -14.92 -4.62 13.06
N THR A 79 -15.08 -3.37 13.51
CA THR A 79 -15.94 -2.38 12.86
C THR A 79 -15.20 -1.55 11.80
N GLY A 80 -13.90 -1.79 11.60
CA GLY A 80 -13.02 -1.11 10.65
C GLY A 80 -13.23 -1.46 9.18
N THR A 81 -14.48 -1.59 8.72
CA THR A 81 -14.84 -2.08 7.36
C THR A 81 -14.24 -1.26 6.21
N HIS A 82 -13.91 0.01 6.44
CA HIS A 82 -13.16 0.88 5.52
C HIS A 82 -11.85 0.25 5.03
N PHE A 83 -11.24 -0.68 5.79
CA PHE A 83 -10.03 -1.38 5.37
C PHE A 83 -10.21 -2.23 4.11
N LEU A 84 -11.45 -2.59 3.74
CA LEU A 84 -11.74 -3.29 2.48
C LEU A 84 -11.35 -2.46 1.24
N GLY A 85 -11.44 -1.13 1.32
CA GLY A 85 -10.93 -0.26 0.26
C GLY A 85 -9.41 -0.37 0.09
N PHE A 86 -8.68 -0.52 1.20
CA PHE A 86 -7.25 -0.78 1.19
C PHE A 86 -6.90 -2.17 0.65
N THR A 87 -7.73 -3.18 0.90
CA THR A 87 -7.61 -4.48 0.25
C THR A 87 -7.70 -4.34 -1.27
N ALA A 88 -8.71 -3.60 -1.77
CA ALA A 88 -8.87 -3.35 -3.20
C ALA A 88 -7.67 -2.56 -3.78
N ALA A 89 -7.15 -1.58 -3.04
CA ALA A 89 -5.93 -0.88 -3.44
C ALA A 89 -4.70 -1.80 -3.52
N SER A 90 -4.57 -2.79 -2.63
CA SER A 90 -3.46 -3.76 -2.71
C SER A 90 -3.51 -4.60 -4.00
N ILE A 91 -4.72 -4.99 -4.43
CA ILE A 91 -4.95 -5.71 -5.69
C ILE A 91 -4.58 -4.82 -6.87
N MET A 92 -5.06 -3.57 -6.87
CA MET A 92 -4.72 -2.59 -7.89
C MET A 92 -3.21 -2.37 -7.98
N PHE A 93 -2.55 -2.19 -6.84
CA PHE A 93 -1.10 -2.00 -6.77
C PHE A 93 -0.33 -3.20 -7.34
N ASP A 94 -0.74 -4.42 -7.00
CA ASP A 94 -0.14 -5.66 -7.49
C ASP A 94 -0.23 -5.78 -9.02
N VAL A 95 -1.44 -5.58 -9.54
CA VAL A 95 -1.75 -5.67 -10.97
C VAL A 95 -1.01 -4.58 -11.76
N MET A 96 -1.05 -3.34 -11.30
CA MET A 96 -0.37 -2.22 -11.95
C MET A 96 1.17 -2.37 -11.92
N SER A 97 1.72 -2.88 -10.81
CA SER A 97 3.15 -3.18 -10.71
C SER A 97 3.56 -4.27 -11.71
N ARG A 98 2.70 -5.29 -11.90
CA ARG A 98 2.93 -6.34 -12.90
C ARG A 98 2.86 -5.80 -14.33
N PHE A 99 1.91 -4.90 -14.63
CA PHE A 99 1.78 -4.27 -15.93
C PHE A 99 2.93 -3.32 -16.27
N ALA A 100 3.41 -2.55 -15.30
CA ALA A 100 4.61 -1.72 -15.46
C ALA A 100 5.85 -2.59 -15.75
N GLY A 101 5.84 -3.85 -15.30
CA GLY A 101 6.94 -4.79 -15.40
C GLY A 101 7.96 -4.54 -14.29
N TYR A 102 8.23 -5.56 -13.47
CA TYR A 102 9.06 -5.40 -12.27
C TYR A 102 10.47 -4.87 -12.57
N ASP A 103 11.08 -5.30 -13.68
CA ASP A 103 12.42 -4.82 -14.04
C ASP A 103 12.42 -3.37 -14.53
N ASN A 104 11.36 -2.94 -15.22
CA ASN A 104 11.18 -1.54 -15.62
C ASN A 104 10.91 -0.63 -14.41
N PHE A 105 10.12 -1.12 -13.45
CA PHE A 105 9.80 -0.41 -12.22
C PHE A 105 11.06 0.05 -11.49
N PHE A 106 12.06 -0.83 -11.36
CA PHE A 106 13.28 -0.57 -10.58
C PHE A 106 14.54 -0.33 -11.42
N LYS A 107 14.39 -0.04 -12.73
CA LYS A 107 15.51 0.07 -13.67
C LYS A 107 16.48 1.21 -13.32
N LYS A 108 15.93 2.36 -12.92
CA LYS A 108 16.68 3.57 -12.55
C LYS A 108 16.00 4.22 -11.34
N PRO A 109 16.74 4.95 -10.50
CA PRO A 109 16.14 5.60 -9.33
C PRO A 109 14.92 6.48 -9.65
N ILE A 110 14.98 7.22 -10.76
CA ILE A 110 13.87 8.05 -11.21
C ILE A 110 12.65 7.22 -11.66
N HIS A 111 12.87 6.04 -12.26
CA HIS A 111 11.77 5.15 -12.65
C HIS A 111 11.09 4.58 -11.41
N THR A 112 11.88 4.17 -10.40
CA THR A 112 11.33 3.73 -9.10
C THR A 112 10.45 4.80 -8.50
N MET A 113 10.90 6.06 -8.47
CA MET A 113 10.13 7.18 -7.92
C MET A 113 8.83 7.40 -8.69
N ILE A 114 8.91 7.54 -10.02
CA ILE A 114 7.74 7.81 -10.86
C ILE A 114 6.71 6.69 -10.74
N MET A 115 7.15 5.43 -10.82
CA MET A 115 6.25 4.28 -10.74
C MET A 115 5.66 4.11 -9.35
N ALA A 116 6.46 4.25 -8.29
CA ALA A 116 5.97 4.17 -6.92
C ALA A 116 4.91 5.25 -6.65
N ILE A 117 5.17 6.51 -7.04
CA ILE A 117 4.21 7.60 -6.86
C ILE A 117 2.95 7.34 -7.70
N ALA A 118 3.08 7.05 -8.99
CA ALA A 118 1.93 6.90 -9.89
C ALA A 118 1.02 5.74 -9.45
N ILE A 119 1.60 4.56 -9.19
CA ILE A 119 0.83 3.36 -8.83
C ILE A 119 0.23 3.50 -7.42
N SER A 120 0.96 4.09 -6.46
CA SER A 120 0.43 4.36 -5.11
C SER A 120 -0.73 5.35 -5.18
N THR A 121 -0.57 6.46 -5.90
CA THR A 121 -1.59 7.50 -6.06
C THR A 121 -2.87 6.92 -6.67
N LEU A 122 -2.75 6.15 -7.76
CA LEU A 122 -3.89 5.53 -8.42
C LEU A 122 -4.58 4.52 -7.49
N SER A 123 -3.80 3.66 -6.82
CA SER A 123 -4.34 2.65 -5.91
C SER A 123 -5.03 3.30 -4.71
N ALA A 124 -4.45 4.37 -4.16
CA ALA A 124 -5.04 5.13 -3.06
C ALA A 124 -6.33 5.83 -3.48
N ALA A 125 -6.36 6.44 -4.68
CA ALA A 125 -7.58 7.04 -5.20
C ALA A 125 -8.71 6.00 -5.33
N VAL A 126 -8.38 4.78 -5.79
CA VAL A 126 -9.34 3.67 -5.84
C VAL A 126 -9.82 3.27 -4.44
N ALA A 127 -8.93 3.14 -3.46
CA ALA A 127 -9.31 2.92 -2.07
C ALA A 127 -10.26 4.02 -1.58
N GLY A 128 -9.89 5.29 -1.77
CA GLY A 128 -10.68 6.43 -1.34
C GLY A 128 -12.06 6.48 -2.00
N LEU A 129 -12.17 6.16 -3.28
CA LEU A 129 -13.48 6.05 -3.95
C LEU A 129 -14.35 4.96 -3.30
N ILE A 130 -13.80 3.75 -3.12
CA ILE A 130 -14.53 2.64 -2.51
C ILE A 130 -14.95 2.99 -1.07
N ILE A 131 -14.03 3.55 -0.29
CA ILE A 131 -14.27 3.96 1.10
C ILE A 131 -15.34 5.05 1.17
N GLY A 132 -15.23 6.06 0.31
CA GLY A 132 -16.14 7.20 0.27
C GLY A 132 -17.56 6.79 -0.12
N VAL A 133 -17.72 5.84 -1.04
CA VAL A 133 -19.04 5.39 -1.51
C VAL A 133 -19.72 4.45 -0.51
N PHE A 134 -18.98 3.49 0.05
CA PHE A 134 -19.60 2.37 0.77
C PHE A 134 -19.49 2.45 2.30
N PHE A 135 -18.49 3.15 2.84
CA PHE A 135 -18.12 3.00 4.25
C PHE A 135 -18.13 4.31 5.05
N MET A 136 -17.91 5.47 4.42
CA MET A 136 -17.83 6.74 5.14
C MET A 136 -19.17 7.42 5.41
N ALA A 137 -19.24 8.07 6.58
CA ALA A 137 -20.40 8.84 7.03
C ALA A 137 -20.42 10.27 6.46
N GLY A 138 -21.64 10.83 6.34
CA GLY A 138 -21.91 12.14 5.74
C GLY A 138 -21.04 13.31 6.21
N PRO A 139 -20.80 13.53 7.52
CA PRO A 139 -20.06 14.71 7.99
C PRO A 139 -18.61 14.78 7.48
N ALA A 140 -17.90 13.65 7.48
CA ALA A 140 -16.51 13.60 7.00
C ALA A 140 -16.44 13.68 5.46
N LEU A 141 -17.43 13.12 4.75
CA LEU A 141 -17.53 13.30 3.29
C LEU A 141 -17.75 14.77 2.93
N VAL A 142 -18.70 15.44 3.59
CA VAL A 142 -19.06 16.83 3.30
C VAL A 142 -17.87 17.76 3.51
N LEU A 143 -17.08 17.55 4.58
CA LEU A 143 -15.88 18.33 4.88
C LEU A 143 -14.89 18.35 3.70
N TRP A 144 -14.77 17.23 3.00
CA TRP A 144 -13.82 17.04 1.91
C TRP A 144 -14.45 17.20 0.53
N GLY A 145 -15.63 17.80 0.40
CA GLY A 145 -16.28 18.00 -0.91
C GLY A 145 -16.86 16.71 -1.51
N GLY A 146 -17.27 15.77 -0.66
CA GLY A 146 -17.91 14.51 -1.03
C GLY A 146 -16.92 13.40 -1.38
N VAL A 147 -17.42 12.37 -2.07
CA VAL A 147 -16.66 11.16 -2.44
C VAL A 147 -15.39 11.51 -3.22
N LEU A 148 -15.48 12.48 -4.15
CA LEU A 148 -14.35 12.81 -5.03
C LEU A 148 -13.21 13.49 -4.27
N GLY A 149 -13.51 14.43 -3.38
CA GLY A 149 -12.45 15.04 -2.59
C GLY A 149 -11.93 14.11 -1.49
N TRP A 150 -12.77 13.19 -0.96
CA TRP A 150 -12.28 12.10 -0.12
C TRP A 150 -11.29 11.17 -0.86
N ALA A 151 -11.61 10.79 -2.10
CA ALA A 151 -10.68 10.06 -2.96
C ALA A 151 -9.40 10.86 -3.27
N GLY A 152 -9.53 12.17 -3.47
CA GLY A 152 -8.40 13.09 -3.62
C GLY A 152 -7.47 13.10 -2.40
N MET A 153 -8.03 13.07 -1.19
CA MET A 153 -7.24 13.01 0.04
C MET A 153 -6.45 11.70 0.16
N HIS A 154 -7.05 10.57 -0.21
CA HIS A 154 -6.31 9.32 -0.30
C HIS A 154 -5.24 9.36 -1.40
N ALA A 155 -5.54 9.95 -2.56
CA ALA A 155 -4.57 10.12 -3.64
C ALA A 155 -3.32 10.90 -3.16
N ILE A 156 -3.49 11.96 -2.36
CA ILE A 156 -2.39 12.67 -1.69
C ILE A 156 -1.61 11.74 -0.77
N GLY A 157 -2.30 10.94 0.05
CA GLY A 157 -1.67 9.90 0.87
C GLY A 157 -0.84 8.91 0.04
N GLY A 158 -1.34 8.51 -1.13
CA GLY A 158 -0.64 7.70 -2.11
C GLY A 158 0.62 8.37 -2.68
N VAL A 159 0.58 9.67 -2.97
CA VAL A 159 1.77 10.43 -3.38
C VAL A 159 2.85 10.37 -2.29
N ILE A 160 2.46 10.60 -1.03
CA ILE A 160 3.40 10.61 0.10
C ILE A 160 3.97 9.20 0.34
N GLY A 161 3.11 8.18 0.42
CA GLY A 161 3.52 6.80 0.63
C GLY A 161 4.38 6.26 -0.52
N GLY A 162 4.02 6.58 -1.77
CA GLY A 162 4.82 6.22 -2.95
C GLY A 162 6.17 6.93 -2.97
N SER A 163 6.23 8.19 -2.55
CA SER A 163 7.50 8.94 -2.45
C SER A 163 8.43 8.32 -1.40
N ILE A 164 7.93 8.07 -0.19
CA ILE A 164 8.71 7.47 0.90
C ILE A 164 9.13 6.04 0.52
N GLY A 165 8.22 5.24 -0.02
CA GLY A 165 8.52 3.89 -0.51
C GLY A 165 9.58 3.89 -1.61
N GLY A 166 9.45 4.76 -2.61
CA GLY A 166 10.42 4.90 -3.71
C GLY A 166 11.79 5.34 -3.22
N LEU A 167 11.85 6.33 -2.32
CA LEU A 167 13.10 6.78 -1.69
C LEU A 167 13.76 5.65 -0.89
N THR A 168 12.97 4.93 -0.10
CA THR A 168 13.45 3.79 0.71
C THR A 168 14.06 2.72 -0.18
N VAL A 169 13.36 2.31 -1.24
CA VAL A 169 13.86 1.32 -2.20
C VAL A 169 15.14 1.82 -2.87
N ASN A 170 15.17 3.06 -3.33
CA ASN A 170 16.37 3.63 -3.96
C ASN A 170 17.57 3.67 -3.01
N MET A 171 17.35 3.99 -1.73
CA MET A 171 18.41 3.96 -0.71
C MET A 171 18.92 2.53 -0.46
N LEU A 172 18.03 1.54 -0.44
CA LEU A 172 18.42 0.13 -0.29
C LEU A 172 19.23 -0.36 -1.50
N ILE A 173 18.81 0.00 -2.71
CA ILE A 173 19.55 -0.29 -3.95
C ILE A 173 20.92 0.39 -3.92
N TYR A 174 20.98 1.67 -3.54
CA TYR A 174 22.24 2.43 -3.43
C TYR A 174 23.22 1.78 -2.43
N ARG A 175 22.69 1.22 -1.33
CA ARG A 175 23.46 0.44 -0.34
C ARG A 175 23.80 -0.98 -0.79
N LYS A 176 23.50 -1.35 -2.04
CA LYS A 176 23.75 -2.68 -2.63
C LYS A 176 23.06 -3.82 -1.86
N VAL A 177 21.92 -3.54 -1.23
CA VAL A 177 21.09 -4.60 -0.63
C VAL A 177 20.54 -5.45 -1.78
N SER A 178 20.99 -6.71 -1.84
CA SER A 178 20.61 -7.62 -2.92
C SER A 178 19.21 -8.21 -2.70
N THR A 179 18.35 -8.09 -3.70
CA THR A 179 17.10 -8.86 -3.79
C THR A 179 17.30 -10.20 -4.49
N THR A 180 18.50 -10.47 -5.03
CA THR A 180 18.87 -11.72 -5.68
C THR A 180 19.73 -12.54 -4.73
N THR A 181 19.21 -13.65 -4.21
CA THR A 181 20.11 -14.71 -3.74
C THR A 181 20.71 -15.29 -5.01
N THR A 182 22.02 -15.12 -5.21
CA THR A 182 22.79 -15.99 -6.12
C THR A 182 22.41 -17.42 -5.78
N ALA A 183 21.72 -18.08 -6.71
CA ALA A 183 21.61 -19.53 -6.70
C ALA A 183 22.98 -20.12 -7.02
#